data_AF-A0A7R9R0N4-F1
#
_entry.id   AF-A0A7R9R0N4-F1
#
_cell.length_a   1.000
_cell.length_b   1.000
_cell.length_c   1.000
_cell.angle_alpha   90.00
_cell.angle_beta   90.00
_cell.angle_gamma   90.00
#
_symmetry.space_group_name_H-M   'P 1'
#
loop_
_entity.id
_entity.type
_entity.pdbx_description
1 polymer ?
#
loop_
_entity_poly.entity_id
_entity_poly.type
_entity_poly.pdbx_seq_one_letter_code
_entity_poly.pdbx_strand_id
1 'polypeptide(L)'
;MLSYLVIMFAVCWLPIRVFFLVVIFNKQMIDFKTTLEYHIYVFAFFGAHFLAMFNSCVNPIVYCFVSKNFRDDFWEIMAKTRLKIFRKTPQNPLNRKPIESTEL
;
A
#
# COMPACT_ATOMS: atom_id res chain seq x y z
N MET A 1 17.01 9.97 1.22
CA MET A 1 15.66 10.58 1.16
C MET A 1 15.30 10.99 -0.26
N LEU A 2 16.01 11.97 -0.86
CA LEU A 2 15.70 12.46 -2.22
C LEU A 2 15.92 11.41 -3.33
N SER A 3 17.02 10.65 -3.27
CA SER A 3 17.30 9.59 -4.25
C SER A 3 16.18 8.53 -4.34
N TYR A 4 15.57 8.18 -3.20
CA TYR A 4 14.50 7.18 -3.16
C TYR A 4 13.21 7.69 -3.81
N LEU A 5 12.90 8.99 -3.62
CA LEU A 5 11.78 9.64 -4.29
C LEU A 5 12.00 9.68 -5.81
N VAL A 6 13.22 9.98 -6.26
CA VAL A 6 13.57 10.01 -7.68
C VAL A 6 13.46 8.61 -8.32
N ILE A 7 13.99 7.58 -7.66
CA ILE A 7 13.91 6.20 -8.16
C ILE A 7 12.45 5.75 -8.23
N MET A 8 11.65 6.01 -7.19
CA MET A 8 10.25 5.61 -7.17
C MET A 8 9.39 6.37 -8.18
N PHE A 9 9.63 7.67 -8.32
CA PHE A 9 8.98 8.46 -9.36
C PHE A 9 9.30 7.90 -10.74
N ALA A 10 10.56 7.54 -11.01
CA ALA A 10 10.95 6.90 -12.25
C ALA A 10 10.24 5.54 -12.41
N VAL A 11 10.25 4.65 -11.42
CA VAL A 11 9.62 3.32 -11.52
C VAL A 11 8.10 3.40 -11.69
N CYS A 12 7.43 4.35 -11.06
CA CYS A 12 5.98 4.52 -11.17
C CYS A 12 5.55 5.20 -12.48
N TRP A 13 6.32 6.14 -13.01
CA TRP A 13 5.94 6.93 -14.19
C TRP A 13 6.55 6.42 -15.50
N LEU A 14 7.74 5.82 -15.47
CA LEU A 14 8.41 5.33 -16.67
C LEU A 14 7.57 4.30 -17.44
N PRO A 15 6.91 3.31 -16.81
CA PRO A 15 6.15 2.28 -17.53
C PRO A 15 5.01 2.86 -18.37
N ILE A 16 4.24 3.80 -17.80
CA ILE A 16 3.14 4.45 -18.51
C ILE A 16 3.65 5.37 -19.63
N ARG A 17 4.78 6.06 -19.41
CA ARG A 17 5.39 6.93 -20.44
C ARG A 17 5.96 6.13 -21.61
N VAL A 18 6.64 5.02 -21.33
CA VAL A 18 7.16 4.10 -22.34
C VAL A 18 6.01 3.45 -23.11
N PHE A 19 4.95 3.02 -22.42
CA PHE A 19 3.77 2.47 -23.07
C PHE A 19 3.14 3.46 -24.08
N PHE A 20 2.90 4.71 -23.65
CA PHE A 20 2.41 5.76 -24.55
C PHE A 20 3.34 6.00 -25.74
N LEU A 21 4.66 6.01 -25.51
CA LEU A 21 5.64 6.23 -26.56
C LEU A 21 5.59 5.10 -27.59
N VAL A 22 5.56 3.84 -27.15
CA VAL A 22 5.42 2.67 -28.04
C VAL A 22 4.14 2.73 -28.88
N VAL A 23 3.01 3.10 -28.27
CA VAL A 23 1.72 3.22 -28.96
C VAL A 23 1.73 4.35 -30.00
N ILE A 24 2.39 5.47 -29.71
CA ILE A 24 2.50 6.61 -30.64
C ILE A 24 3.39 6.25 -31.84
N PHE A 25 4.54 5.63 -31.60
CA PHE A 25 5.49 5.27 -32.67
C PHE A 25 5.01 4.10 -33.51
N ASN A 26 4.23 3.18 -32.93
CA ASN A 26 3.74 2.01 -33.63
C ASN A 26 2.21 1.95 -33.59
N LYS A 27 1.59 2.73 -34.48
CA LYS A 27 0.13 2.80 -34.64
C LYS A 27 -0.51 1.46 -34.98
N GLN A 28 0.26 0.50 -35.50
CA GLN A 28 -0.20 -0.87 -35.77
C GLN A 28 -0.44 -1.68 -34.50
N MET A 29 0.09 -1.26 -33.34
CA MET A 29 -0.16 -1.91 -32.04
C MET A 29 -1.61 -1.75 -31.55
N ILE A 30 -2.40 -0.90 -32.21
CA ILE A 30 -3.83 -0.70 -31.93
C ILE A 30 -4.68 -1.54 -32.91
N ASP A 31 -4.08 -2.05 -33.99
CA ASP A 31 -4.74 -2.88 -34.98
C ASP A 31 -4.63 -4.35 -34.57
N PHE A 32 -5.48 -4.75 -33.63
CA PHE A 32 -5.46 -6.09 -33.05
C PHE A 32 -5.97 -7.11 -34.07
N LYS A 33 -5.10 -7.98 -34.56
CA LYS A 33 -5.49 -9.09 -35.44
C LYS A 33 -5.87 -10.34 -34.67
N THR A 34 -5.36 -10.48 -33.44
CA THR A 34 -5.59 -11.65 -32.59
C THR A 34 -6.04 -11.24 -31.19
N THR A 35 -6.92 -12.04 -30.57
CA THR A 35 -7.37 -11.84 -29.17
C THR A 35 -6.21 -11.79 -28.16
N LEU A 36 -5.13 -12.52 -28.43
CA LEU A 36 -3.92 -12.52 -27.61
C LEU A 36 -3.25 -11.13 -27.57
N GLU A 37 -3.13 -10.46 -28.71
CA GLU A 37 -2.53 -9.12 -28.82
C GLU A 37 -3.36 -8.10 -28.04
N TYR A 38 -4.69 -8.18 -28.16
CA TYR A 38 -5.61 -7.36 -27.39
C TYR A 38 -5.45 -7.58 -25.88
N HIS A 39 -5.39 -8.83 -25.41
CA HIS A 39 -5.19 -9.12 -23.98
C HIS A 39 -3.84 -8.61 -23.46
N ILE A 40 -2.76 -8.76 -24.23
CA ILE A 40 -1.44 -8.25 -23.84
C ILE A 40 -1.47 -6.72 -23.75
N TYR A 41 -2.08 -6.05 -24.71
CA TYR A 41 -2.23 -4.59 -24.70
C TYR A 41 -3.03 -4.12 -23.48
N VAL A 42 -4.19 -4.72 -23.24
CA VAL A 42 -5.06 -4.38 -22.10
C VAL A 42 -4.32 -4.62 -20.78
N PHE A 43 -3.68 -5.77 -20.62
CA PHE A 43 -2.92 -6.10 -19.42
C PHE A 43 -1.76 -5.11 -19.18
N ALA A 44 -1.00 -4.79 -20.23
CA ALA A 44 0.10 -3.82 -20.14
C ALA A 44 -0.41 -2.41 -19.79
N PHE A 45 -1.51 -1.98 -20.41
CA PHE A 45 -2.14 -0.69 -20.13
C PHE A 45 -2.62 -0.61 -18.67
N PHE A 46 -3.41 -1.59 -18.22
CA PHE A 46 -3.91 -1.63 -16.85
C PHE A 46 -2.77 -1.75 -15.85
N GLY A 47 -1.76 -2.59 -16.11
CA GLY A 47 -0.59 -2.74 -15.25
C GLY A 47 0.20 -1.45 -15.11
N ALA A 48 0.50 -0.78 -16.23
CA ALA A 48 1.21 0.50 -16.22
C ALA A 48 0.40 1.60 -15.53
N HIS A 49 -0.92 1.64 -15.75
CA HIS A 49 -1.81 2.62 -15.13
C HIS A 49 -1.91 2.39 -13.62
N PHE A 50 -2.05 1.13 -13.20
CA PHE A 50 -2.09 0.76 -11.78
C PHE A 50 -0.80 1.13 -11.06
N LEU A 51 0.35 0.89 -11.72
CA LEU A 51 1.66 1.24 -11.18
C LEU A 51 1.88 2.76 -11.06
N ALA A 52 1.33 3.54 -12.00
CA ALA A 52 1.31 5.01 -11.91
C ALA A 52 0.43 5.50 -10.74
N MET A 53 -0.73 4.87 -10.52
CA MET A 53 -1.61 5.20 -9.39
C MET A 53 -0.99 4.82 -8.04
N PHE A 54 -0.19 3.76 -8.01
CA PHE A 54 0.52 3.33 -6.79
C PHE A 54 1.52 4.38 -6.28
N ASN A 55 1.94 5.35 -7.11
CA ASN A 55 2.81 6.46 -6.74
C ASN A 55 2.34 7.18 -5.45
N SER A 56 1.03 7.30 -5.24
CA SER A 56 0.47 7.90 -4.02
C SER A 56 0.72 7.05 -2.75
N CYS A 57 0.69 5.73 -2.87
CA CYS A 57 0.96 4.78 -1.79
C CYS A 57 2.46 4.63 -1.48
N VAL A 58 3.31 4.95 -2.46
CA VAL A 58 4.76 4.85 -2.30
C VAL A 58 5.27 5.88 -1.29
N ASN A 59 4.67 7.07 -1.20
CA ASN A 59 5.08 8.13 -0.27
C ASN A 59 5.22 7.62 1.18
N PRO A 60 4.17 7.10 1.85
CA PRO A 60 4.29 6.55 3.20
C PRO A 60 5.25 5.36 3.30
N ILE A 61 5.37 4.52 2.26
CA ILE A 61 6.33 3.41 2.23
C ILE A 61 7.77 3.95 2.25
N VAL A 62 8.09 4.97 1.46
CA VAL A 62 9.42 5.61 1.46
C VAL A 62 9.76 6.15 2.83
N TYR A 63 8.85 6.90 3.46
CA TYR A 63 9.07 7.46 4.78
C TYR A 63 9.27 6.37 5.84
N CYS A 64 8.48 5.29 5.76
CA CYS A 64 8.62 4.13 6.63
C CYS A 64 9.94 3.37 6.40
N PHE A 65 10.53 3.33 5.21
CA PHE A 65 11.74 2.53 4.97
C PHE A 65 13.05 3.28 5.19
N VAL A 66 13.11 4.58 4.91
CA VAL A 66 14.40 5.31 4.90
C VAL A 66 14.74 5.92 6.26
N SER A 67 13.75 6.15 7.14
CA SER A 67 13.99 6.69 8.48
C SER A 67 13.71 5.63 9.55
N LYS A 68 14.77 5.14 10.21
CA LYS A 68 14.63 4.30 11.41
C LYS A 68 13.82 5.02 12.49
N ASN A 69 14.08 6.32 12.69
CA ASN A 69 13.35 7.15 13.65
C ASN A 69 11.84 7.21 13.33
N PHE A 70 11.47 7.25 12.04
CA PHE A 70 10.05 7.30 11.65
C PHE A 70 9.34 5.94 11.85
N ARG A 71 10.05 4.82 11.73
CA ARG A 71 9.49 3.49 12.05
C ARG A 71 9.16 3.38 13.54
N ASP A 72 10.07 3.86 14.38
CA ASP A 72 9.90 3.80 15.83
C ASP A 72 8.71 4.67 16.26
N ASP A 73 8.61 5.90 15.74
CA ASP A 73 7.46 6.79 16.00
C ASP A 73 6.13 6.21 15.45
N PHE A 74 6.14 5.63 14.24
CA PHE A 74 4.94 5.05 13.63
C PHE A 74 4.45 3.80 14.37
N TRP A 75 5.37 2.94 14.81
CA TRP A 75 5.04 1.78 15.62
C TRP A 75 4.52 2.19 16.99
N GLU A 76 5.09 3.23 17.60
CA GLU A 76 4.62 3.78 18.87
C GLU A 76 3.18 4.34 18.74
N ILE A 77 2.89 5.09 17.67
CA ILE A 77 1.55 5.61 17.40
C ILE A 77 0.56 4.48 17.13
N MET A 78 0.92 3.47 16.34
CA MET A 78 0.06 2.29 16.11
C MET A 78 -0.20 1.52 17.39
N ALA A 79 0.81 1.30 18.23
CA ALA A 79 0.67 0.63 19.52
C ALA A 79 -0.26 1.41 20.45
N LYS A 80 -0.09 2.74 20.55
CA LYS A 80 -0.98 3.62 21.32
C LYS A 80 -2.41 3.61 20.79
N THR A 81 -2.60 3.57 19.47
CA THR A 81 -3.92 3.52 18.84
C THR A 81 -4.61 2.17 19.07
N ARG A 82 -3.87 1.06 18.97
CA ARG A 82 -4.35 -0.29 19.27
C ARG A 82 -4.75 -0.44 20.74
N LEU A 83 -3.96 0.11 21.67
CA LEU A 83 -4.29 0.12 23.10
C LEU A 83 -5.49 1.00 23.42
N LYS A 84 -5.68 2.13 22.72
CA LYS A 84 -6.90 2.96 22.85
C LYS A 84 -8.14 2.21 22.36
N ILE A 85 -8.07 1.47 21.26
CA ILE A 85 -9.17 0.63 20.75
C ILE A 85 -9.50 -0.50 21.74
N PHE A 86 -8.48 -1.17 22.30
CA PHE A 86 -8.68 -2.19 23.34
C PHE A 86 -9.28 -1.60 24.63
N ARG A 87 -8.85 -0.42 25.08
CA ARG A 87 -9.45 0.26 26.24
C ARG A 87 -10.89 0.73 26.00
N LYS A 88 -11.28 0.94 24.74
CA LYS A 88 -12.66 1.32 24.36
C LYS A 88 -13.60 0.11 24.23
N THR A 89 -13.06 -1.11 24.25
CA THR A 89 -13.89 -2.31 24.44
C THR A 89 -14.30 -2.33 25.92
N PRO A 90 -15.60 -2.29 26.26
CA PRO A 90 -16.01 -2.29 27.65
C PRO A 90 -15.47 -3.56 28.30
N GLN A 91 -14.69 -3.41 29.38
CA GLN A 91 -14.41 -4.52 30.28
C GLN A 91 -15.78 -5.08 30.70
N ASN A 92 -16.15 -6.25 30.20
CA ASN A 92 -17.30 -6.97 30.69
C ASN A 92 -17.01 -7.30 32.17
N PRO A 93 -17.77 -6.76 33.15
CA PRO A 93 -17.43 -6.85 34.58
C PRO A 93 -17.67 -8.25 35.19
N LEU A 94 -17.82 -9.29 34.36
CA LEU A 94 -18.26 -10.63 34.75
C LEU A 94 -17.13 -11.58 35.18
N ASN A 95 -15.95 -11.04 35.53
CA ASN A 95 -14.90 -11.80 36.22
C ASN A 95 -14.73 -11.38 37.68
N ARG A 96 -15.83 -11.17 38.40
CA ARG A 96 -15.85 -11.44 39.84
C ARG A 96 -16.17 -12.93 40.02
N LYS A 97 -15.16 -13.78 40.11
CA LYS A 97 -15.27 -15.12 40.71
C LYS A 97 -14.46 -15.13 42.01
N PRO A 98 -14.67 -16.08 42.93
CA PRO A 98 -15.93 -16.65 43.40
C PRO A 98 -15.99 -16.63 44.95
N ILE A 99 -17.22 -16.74 45.48
CA ILE A 99 -17.60 -17.37 46.76
C ILE A 99 -16.44 -17.63 47.75
N GLU A 100 -16.23 -16.73 48.70
CA GLU A 100 -15.52 -17.03 49.94
C GLU A 100 -16.56 -17.40 51.00
N SER A 101 -16.94 -18.68 50.97
CA SER A 101 -17.70 -19.35 52.02
C SER A 101 -16.70 -19.97 53.00
N THR A 102 -16.24 -19.24 54.01
CA THR A 102 -15.43 -19.79 55.12
C THR A 102 -15.49 -18.75 56.25
N GLU A 103 -16.36 -18.82 57.26
CA GLU A 103 -16.43 -19.73 58.42
C GLU A 103 -16.37 -18.86 59.69
N LEU A 104 -17.37 -19.06 60.55
CA LEU A 104 -17.49 -18.70 61.99
C LEU A 104 -17.44 -17.24 62.44
#